data_AF-A0A2X2XSU2-F1
#
_entry.id   AF-A0A2X2XSU2-F1
#
_cell.length_a   1.000
_cell.length_b   1.000
_cell.length_c   1.000
_cell.angle_alpha   90.00
_cell.angle_beta   90.00
_cell.angle_gamma   90.00
#
_symmetry.space_group_name_H-M   'P 1'
#
loop_
_entity.id
_entity.type
_entity.pdbx_description
1 polymer ?
#
loop_
_entity_poly.entity_id
_entity_poly.type
_entity_poly.pdbx_seq_one_letter_code
_entity_poly.pdbx_strand_id
1 'polypeptide(L)' 'MVPKGTHDVKKFIKPAELLNWVDQTVLKERHMTGLHYNPITNTFKLGPGVDVNYMVHTTAQVD' A
#
# COMPACT_ATOMS: atom_id res chain seq x y z
N MET A 1 -9.04 -16.02 2.16
CA MET A 1 -9.98 -15.05 2.76
C MET A 1 -9.64 -14.94 4.24
N VAL A 2 -9.17 -13.77 4.69
CA VAL A 2 -8.76 -13.56 6.08
C VAL A 2 -9.99 -13.69 6.99
N PRO A 3 -9.91 -14.30 8.19
CA PRO A 3 -11.07 -14.55 9.05
C PRO A 3 -11.91 -13.30 9.29
N LYS A 4 -13.24 -13.42 9.14
CA LYS A 4 -14.20 -12.35 9.46
C LYS A 4 -13.97 -11.88 10.90
N GLY A 5 -13.70 -10.59 11.10
CA GLY A 5 -13.44 -9.97 12.42
C GLY A 5 -12.02 -9.43 12.63
N THR A 6 -11.09 -9.69 11.70
CA THR A 6 -9.71 -9.17 11.77
C THR A 6 -9.47 -7.89 10.97
N HIS A 7 -10.43 -7.48 10.13
CA HIS A 7 -10.42 -6.21 9.42
C HIS A 7 -11.17 -5.15 10.23
N ASP A 8 -10.51 -4.58 11.22
CA ASP A 8 -10.95 -3.30 11.76
C ASP A 8 -10.50 -2.22 10.77
N VAL A 9 -11.39 -1.80 9.88
CA VAL A 9 -11.12 -0.77 8.85
C VAL A 9 -10.59 0.52 9.50
N LYS A 10 -10.91 0.77 10.78
CA LYS A 10 -10.39 1.93 11.52
C LYS A 10 -8.89 1.87 11.80
N LYS A 11 -8.29 0.68 11.79
CA LYS A 11 -6.83 0.50 11.96
C LYS A 11 -6.07 0.54 10.65
N PHE A 12 -6.77 0.62 9.52
CA PHE A 12 -6.15 0.73 8.21
C PHE A 12 -5.71 2.18 7.97
N ILE A 13 -4.40 2.40 8.01
CA ILE A 13 -3.82 3.68 7.63
C ILE A 13 -4.10 3.89 6.15
N LYS A 14 -4.64 5.06 5.78
CA LYS A 14 -4.90 5.36 4.37
C LYS A 14 -3.58 5.62 3.64
N PRO A 15 -3.46 5.26 2.35
CA PRO A 15 -2.27 5.57 1.56
C PRO A 15 -1.86 7.04 1.66
N ALA A 16 -2.81 7.96 1.52
CA ALA A 16 -2.58 9.40 1.63
C ALA A 16 -2.06 9.84 3.01
N GLU A 17 -2.49 9.18 4.08
CA GLU A 17 -2.04 9.47 5.44
C GLU A 17 -0.59 9.02 5.64
N LEU A 18 -0.25 7.83 5.16
CA LEU A 18 1.12 7.34 5.17
C LEU A 18 2.05 8.22 4.34
N LEU A 19 1.63 8.62 3.14
CA LEU A 19 2.43 9.52 2.29
C LEU A 19 2.69 10.86 2.96
N ASN A 20 1.67 11.43 3.63
CA ASN A 20 1.84 12.66 4.40
C ASN A 20 2.84 12.51 5.57
N TRP A 21 3.00 11.30 6.13
CA TRP A 21 4.06 11.04 7.12
C TRP A 21 5.43 10.90 6.45
N VAL A 22 5.50 10.24 5.30
CA VAL A 22 6.75 10.11 4.51
C VAL A 22 7.28 11.48 4.11
N ASP A 23 6.41 12.39 3.67
CA ASP A 23 6.76 13.76 3.27
C ASP A 23 7.36 14.60 4.41
N GLN A 24 7.14 14.22 5.67
CA GLN A 24 7.74 14.87 6.85
C GLN A 24 9.13 14.32 7.19
N THR A 25 9.66 13.41 6.38
CA THR A 25 10.98 12.78 6.57
C THR A 25 11.90 13.08 5.39
N VAL A 26 13.14 12.59 5.46
CA VAL A 26 14.09 12.64 4.34
C VAL A 26 13.76 11.64 3.21
N LEU A 27 12.68 10.87 3.35
CA LEU A 27 12.28 9.86 2.38
C LEU A 27 11.37 10.48 1.31
N LYS A 28 11.58 10.08 0.06
CA LYS A 28 10.70 10.43 -1.06
C LYS A 28 10.02 9.20 -1.63
N GLU A 29 8.71 9.27 -1.77
CA GLU A 29 7.91 8.27 -2.48
C GLU A 29 8.37 8.15 -3.94
N ARG A 30 8.50 6.92 -4.41
CA ARG A 30 8.89 6.60 -5.80
C ARG A 30 7.82 5.83 -6.54
N HIS A 31 7.15 4.93 -5.83
CA HIS A 31 6.14 4.06 -6.41
C HIS A 31 5.23 3.52 -5.33
N MET A 32 3.96 3.35 -5.68
CA MET A 32 2.97 2.69 -4.84
C MET A 32 2.13 1.73 -5.68
N THR A 33 1.90 0.52 -5.16
CA THR A 33 1.15 -0.53 -5.87
C THR A 33 0.28 -1.34 -4.93
N GLY A 34 -0.85 -1.83 -5.43
CA GLY A 34 -1.70 -2.79 -4.75
C GLY A 34 -1.37 -4.22 -5.17
N LEU A 35 -1.72 -5.16 -4.31
CA LEU A 35 -1.74 -6.59 -4.57
C LEU A 35 -3.16 -7.00 -4.98
N HIS A 36 -3.28 -7.56 -6.18
CA HIS A 36 -4.54 -8.00 -6.77
C HIS A 36 -4.50 -9.51 -7.00
N TYR A 37 -5.58 -10.19 -6.65
CA TYR A 37 -5.77 -11.60 -7.00
C TYR A 37 -6.36 -11.71 -8.40
N ASN A 38 -5.69 -12.44 -9.28
CA ASN A 38 -6.21 -12.79 -10.59
C ASN A 38 -6.85 -14.20 -10.54
N PRO A 39 -8.19 -14.31 -10.64
CA PRO A 39 -8.88 -15.60 -10.57
C PRO A 39 -8.65 -16.47 -11.80
N ILE A 40 -8.33 -15.90 -12.96
CA ILE A 40 -8.09 -16.64 -14.21
C ILE A 40 -6.77 -17.39 -14.12
N THR A 41 -5.73 -16.72 -13.62
CA THR A 41 -4.39 -17.31 -13.50
C THR A 41 -4.11 -17.84 -12.10
N ASN A 42 -5.10 -17.85 -11.21
CA ASN A 42 -5.01 -18.22 -9.80
C ASN A 42 -3.75 -17.69 -9.09
N THR A 43 -3.39 -16.44 -9.36
CA THR A 43 -2.11 -15.85 -8.93
C THR A 43 -2.31 -14.44 -8.43
N PHE A 44 -1.49 -14.04 -7.47
CA PHE A 44 -1.43 -12.67 -7.00
C PHE A 44 -0.45 -11.88 -7.86
N LYS A 45 -0.84 -10.66 -8.25
CA LYS A 45 -0.01 -9.75 -9.03
C LYS A 45 -0.02 -8.36 -8.42
N LEU A 46 1.10 -7.66 -8.57
CA LEU A 46 1.18 -6.25 -8.27
C LEU A 46 0.55 -5.46 -9.41
N GLY A 47 -0.20 -4.42 -9.08
CA GLY A 47 -0.92 -3.61 -10.04
C GLY A 47 -1.37 -2.26 -9.48
N PRO A 48 -1.98 -1.42 -10.34
CA PRO A 48 -2.61 -0.18 -9.90
C PRO A 48 -3.91 -0.45 -9.15
N GLY A 49 -4.11 0.24 -8.02
CA GLY A 49 -5.31 0.13 -7.18
C GLY A 49 -4.95 -0.10 -5.70
N VAL A 50 -4.89 0.98 -4.94
CA VAL A 50 -4.36 1.01 -3.57
C VAL A 50 -5.45 1.15 -2.49
N ASP A 51 -6.71 0.97 -2.89
CA ASP A 51 -7.89 1.30 -2.07
C ASP A 51 -8.10 0.35 -0.89
N VAL A 52 -7.62 -0.89 -1.01
CA VAL A 52 -7.84 -1.95 -0.02
C VAL A 52 -6.54 -2.54 0.55
N ASN A 53 -5.43 -2.38 -0.16
CA ASN A 53 -4.09 -2.73 0.29
C ASN A 53 -3.07 -1.98 -0.57
N TYR A 54 -1.86 -1.76 -0.04
CA TYR A 54 -0.82 -1.05 -0.77
C TYR A 54 0.58 -1.45 -0.26
N MET A 55 1.55 -1.30 -1.15
CA MET A 55 2.99 -1.34 -0.88
C MET A 55 3.58 -0.02 -1.38
N VAL A 56 4.36 0.65 -0.54
CA VAL A 56 5.05 1.90 -0.90
C VAL A 56 6.55 1.65 -0.96
N HIS A 57 7.19 2.15 -2.03
CA HIS A 57 8.63 2.23 -2.15
C HIS A 57 9.09 3.67 -1.94
N THR A 58 9.92 3.87 -0.92
CA THR A 58 10.53 5.17 -0.60
C THR A 58 12.05 5.08 -0.65
N THR A 59 12.69 6.12 -1.15
CA THR A 59 14.15 6.25 -1.14
C THR A 59 14.54 7.50 -0.34
N ALA A 60 15.58 7.41 0.49
CA ALA A 60 16.15 8.59 1.13
C ALA A 60 16.65 9.56 0.07
N GLN A 61 16.13 10.78 0.08
CA GLN A 61 16.66 11.87 -0.71
C GLN A 61 17.83 12.45 0.09
N VAL A 62 19.02 11.97 -0.23
CA VAL A 62 20.27 12.58 0.24
C VAL A 62 20.58 13.67 -0.77
N ASP A 63 20.33 14.92 -0.40
CA ASP A 63 20.90 16.07 -1.10
C ASP A 63 22.40 16.20 -0.77
#